data_AF-A0A538TG63-F1
#
_entry.id   AF-A0A538TG63-F1
#
_cell.length_a   1.000
_cell.length_b   1.000
_cell.length_c   1.000
_cell.angle_alpha   90.00
_cell.angle_beta   90.00
_cell.angle_gamma   90.00
#
_symmetry.space_group_name_H-M   'P 1'
#
loop_
_entity.id
_entity.type
_entity.pdbx_description
1 polymer ?
#
loop_
_entity_poly.entity_id
_entity_poly.type
_entity_poly.pdbx_seq_one_letter_code
_entity_poly.pdbx_strand_id
1 'polypeptide(L)'
;MAYAVPVLLAHAAFERYLVPIVPLLAMLGSTGVIWAVAKIPRAQRPISTAIACGILLVPPSISAMRAVAQARTSTQVLARQWMENHVAESNLLMQERYGAEVLTATERGEVVGSALFHDATGIAQKAFEARLWYHSVPLGLVVGGPLAGDEVGSRHTEGMSVVDLNGVYYHLGLLWGVDYVATSAAVRGRFEAERDRFRAQGRFYDFLDRNAELLASFASNQRVEGPEVRIYHLGPLAQARLGGLGLDRSWWRAGLAESRVGGGEAIATTADSVERRATEDAIYERWYAPFVRDLIANHRGLGHCERVRTLALSHLEVMPGDVPVFLAYSSAIY
;
A
#
# COMPACT_ATOMS: atom_id res chain seq x y z
N MET A 1 -34.40 2.12 -0.99
CA MET A 1 -34.95 1.08 -1.89
C MET A 1 -34.45 1.19 -3.33
N ALA A 2 -34.23 2.39 -3.90
CA ALA A 2 -33.80 2.55 -5.31
C ALA A 2 -32.35 2.10 -5.65
N TYR A 3 -31.48 1.90 -4.66
CA TYR A 3 -30.09 1.47 -4.87
C TYR A 3 -29.88 -0.06 -4.85
N ALA A 4 -30.87 -0.85 -4.41
CA ALA A 4 -30.69 -2.30 -4.25
C ALA A 4 -30.84 -3.07 -5.58
N VAL A 5 -31.65 -2.56 -6.51
CA VAL A 5 -31.99 -3.25 -7.76
C VAL A 5 -30.81 -3.30 -8.75
N PRO A 6 -30.04 -2.21 -8.98
CA PRO A 6 -28.87 -2.27 -9.87
C PRO A 6 -27.75 -3.16 -9.30
N VAL A 7 -27.59 -3.15 -7.97
CA VAL A 7 -26.56 -3.93 -7.25
C VAL A 7 -26.83 -5.44 -7.33
N LEU A 8 -28.10 -5.86 -7.32
CA LEU A 8 -28.48 -7.27 -7.46
C LEU A 8 -28.37 -7.79 -8.91
N LEU A 9 -28.39 -6.91 -9.91
CA LEU A 9 -28.34 -7.28 -11.34
C LEU A 9 -26.92 -7.27 -11.93
N ALA A 10 -25.96 -6.56 -11.33
CA ALA A 10 -24.58 -6.46 -11.83
C ALA A 10 -23.66 -7.54 -11.22
N HIS A 11 -23.76 -8.77 -11.72
CA HIS A 11 -23.09 -9.98 -11.20
C HIS A 11 -21.54 -10.01 -11.24
N ALA A 12 -20.85 -8.97 -11.73
CA ALA A 12 -19.43 -9.08 -12.10
C ALA A 12 -18.42 -8.25 -11.28
N ALA A 13 -18.85 -7.30 -10.43
CA ALA A 13 -17.91 -6.41 -9.73
C ALA A 13 -18.20 -6.20 -8.23
N PHE A 14 -19.24 -6.85 -7.69
CA PHE A 14 -19.83 -6.44 -6.40
C PHE A 14 -19.78 -7.50 -5.28
N GLU A 15 -18.99 -8.57 -5.40
CA GLU A 15 -18.92 -9.63 -4.37
C GLU A 15 -18.59 -9.07 -2.97
N ARG A 16 -17.68 -8.09 -2.88
CA ARG A 16 -17.31 -7.43 -1.61
C ARG A 16 -18.43 -6.60 -1.00
N TYR A 17 -19.37 -6.10 -1.81
CA TYR A 17 -20.49 -5.28 -1.35
C TYR A 17 -21.69 -6.12 -0.90
N LEU A 18 -21.68 -7.43 -1.15
CA LEU A 18 -22.70 -8.34 -0.62
C LEU A 18 -22.42 -8.75 0.83
N VAL A 19 -21.16 -8.67 1.29
CA VAL A 19 -20.75 -9.09 2.65
C VAL A 19 -21.59 -8.42 3.76
N PRO A 20 -21.88 -7.10 3.73
CA PRO A 20 -22.71 -6.46 4.75
C PRO A 20 -24.19 -6.88 4.70
N ILE A 21 -24.67 -7.41 3.57
CA ILE A 21 -26.07 -7.81 3.37
C ILE A 21 -26.31 -9.24 3.91
N VAL A 22 -25.27 -10.08 3.96
CA VAL A 22 -25.35 -11.48 4.40
C VAL A 22 -25.97 -11.64 5.79
N PRO A 23 -25.57 -10.90 6.85
CA PRO A 23 -26.18 -11.02 8.17
C PRO A 23 -27.68 -10.71 8.16
N LEU A 24 -28.09 -9.73 7.36
CA LEU A 24 -29.47 -9.27 7.26
C LEU A 24 -30.36 -10.34 6.59
N LEU A 25 -29.87 -10.96 5.51
CA LEU A 25 -30.53 -12.09 4.87
C LEU A 25 -30.57 -13.33 5.77
N ALA A 26 -29.50 -13.59 6.53
CA ALA A 26 -29.46 -14.69 7.48
C ALA A 26 -30.49 -14.52 8.62
N MET A 27 -30.66 -13.30 9.14
CA MET A 27 -31.70 -12.98 10.12
C MET A 27 -33.10 -13.21 9.55
N LEU A 28 -33.39 -12.65 8.37
CA LEU A 28 -34.69 -12.81 7.70
C LEU A 28 -35.02 -14.28 7.41
N GLY A 29 -34.04 -15.04 6.91
CA GLY A 29 -34.16 -16.48 6.67
C GLY A 29 -34.44 -17.26 7.96
N SER A 30 -33.76 -16.92 9.05
CA SER A 30 -33.96 -17.53 10.37
C SER A 30 -35.37 -17.24 10.92
N THR A 31 -35.83 -15.99 10.82
CA THR A 31 -37.19 -15.61 11.25
C THR A 31 -38.26 -16.33 10.44
N GLY A 32 -38.09 -16.42 9.12
CA GLY A 32 -39.01 -17.15 8.24
C GLY A 32 -39.12 -18.64 8.59
N VAL A 33 -37.99 -19.28 8.89
CA VAL A 33 -37.96 -20.68 9.33
C VAL A 33 -38.63 -20.86 10.69
N ILE A 34 -38.36 -20.00 11.67
CA ILE A 34 -39.01 -20.04 12.99
C ILE A 34 -40.53 -19.90 12.84
N TRP A 35 -40.98 -18.97 12.01
CA TRP A 35 -42.41 -18.74 11.76
C TRP A 35 -43.08 -19.96 11.08
N ALA A 36 -42.41 -20.57 10.10
CA ALA A 36 -42.93 -21.76 9.41
C ALA A 36 -43.01 -22.98 10.33
N VAL A 37 -41.96 -23.26 11.11
CA VAL A 37 -41.93 -24.40 12.06
C VAL A 37 -42.98 -24.22 13.18
N ALA A 38 -43.28 -22.99 13.59
CA ALA A 38 -44.30 -22.72 14.60
C ALA A 38 -45.71 -23.19 14.18
N LYS A 39 -45.99 -23.29 12.87
CA LYS A 39 -47.27 -23.77 12.32
C LYS A 39 -47.43 -25.30 12.34
N ILE A 40 -46.36 -26.04 12.64
CA ILE A 40 -46.35 -27.51 12.65
C ILE A 40 -46.78 -28.07 14.02
N PRO A 41 -47.50 -29.21 14.09
CA PRO A 41 -47.89 -29.85 15.34
C PRO A 41 -46.72 -30.13 16.28
N ARG A 42 -46.92 -29.95 17.60
CA ARG A 42 -45.84 -30.05 18.62
C ARG A 42 -45.04 -31.36 18.54
N ALA A 43 -45.69 -32.48 18.23
CA ALA A 43 -45.03 -33.79 18.10
C ALA A 43 -44.00 -33.86 16.96
N GLN A 44 -44.16 -33.07 15.90
CA GLN A 44 -43.30 -33.09 14.71
C GLN A 44 -42.31 -31.91 14.65
N ARG A 45 -42.42 -30.96 15.58
CA ARG A 45 -41.53 -29.79 15.67
C ARG A 45 -40.04 -30.15 15.74
N PRO A 46 -39.55 -31.10 16.57
CA PRO A 46 -38.11 -31.36 16.64
C PRO A 46 -37.53 -31.83 15.29
N ILE A 47 -38.25 -32.71 14.60
CA ILE A 47 -37.85 -33.21 13.27
C ILE A 47 -37.92 -32.07 12.24
N SER A 48 -38.97 -31.26 12.28
CA SER A 48 -39.15 -30.14 11.34
C SER A 48 -38.11 -29.04 11.55
N THR A 49 -37.73 -28.75 12.79
CA THR A 49 -36.62 -27.83 13.11
C THR A 49 -35.32 -28.38 12.58
N ALA A 50 -35.02 -29.67 12.80
CA ALA A 50 -33.80 -30.29 12.29
C ALA A 50 -33.73 -30.23 10.75
N ILE A 51 -34.83 -30.51 10.05
CA ILE A 51 -34.92 -30.40 8.58
C ILE A 51 -34.70 -28.95 8.14
N ALA A 52 -35.37 -27.98 8.78
CA ALA A 52 -35.26 -26.58 8.39
C ALA A 52 -33.87 -26.00 8.66
N CYS A 53 -33.23 -26.37 9.78
CA CYS A 53 -31.82 -26.06 10.05
C CYS A 53 -30.91 -26.71 9.01
N GLY A 54 -31.17 -27.96 8.62
CA GLY A 54 -30.46 -28.63 7.54
C GLY A 54 -30.56 -27.87 6.22
N ILE A 55 -31.77 -27.46 5.82
CA ILE A 55 -32.01 -26.68 4.60
C ILE A 55 -31.28 -25.33 4.64
N LEU A 56 -31.24 -24.66 5.80
CA LEU A 56 -30.55 -23.37 5.96
C LEU A 56 -29.03 -23.51 5.98
N LEU A 57 -28.48 -24.54 6.62
CA LEU A 57 -27.04 -24.63 6.91
C LEU A 57 -26.27 -25.49 5.91
N VAL A 58 -26.86 -26.54 5.36
CA VAL A 58 -26.14 -27.49 4.49
C VAL A 58 -25.68 -26.83 3.18
N PRO A 59 -26.53 -26.12 2.41
CA PRO A 59 -26.08 -25.47 1.17
C PRO A 59 -24.95 -24.43 1.34
N PRO A 60 -25.01 -23.49 2.31
CA PRO A 60 -23.90 -22.56 2.50
C PRO A 60 -22.66 -23.26 3.06
N SER A 61 -22.80 -24.32 3.88
CA SER A 61 -21.65 -25.10 4.35
C SER A 61 -20.93 -25.84 3.22
N ILE A 62 -21.67 -26.50 2.32
CA ILE A 62 -21.09 -27.14 1.12
C ILE A 62 -20.44 -26.09 0.23
N SER A 63 -21.09 -24.94 0.03
CA SER A 63 -20.55 -23.85 -0.79
C SER A 63 -19.28 -23.27 -0.17
N ALA A 64 -19.25 -23.07 1.15
CA ALA A 64 -18.07 -22.63 1.88
C ALA A 64 -16.94 -23.66 1.79
N MET A 65 -17.22 -24.95 1.98
CA MET A 65 -16.21 -26.01 1.84
C MET A 65 -15.65 -26.08 0.42
N ARG A 66 -16.49 -25.93 -0.61
CA ARG A 66 -16.04 -25.85 -2.00
C ARG A 66 -15.21 -24.60 -2.25
N ALA A 67 -15.61 -23.45 -1.71
CA ALA A 67 -14.86 -22.20 -1.81
C ALA A 67 -13.49 -22.31 -1.13
N VAL A 68 -13.42 -22.95 0.04
CA VAL A 68 -12.15 -23.24 0.73
C VAL A 68 -11.30 -24.23 -0.08
N ALA A 69 -11.90 -25.28 -0.63
CA ALA A 69 -11.20 -26.25 -1.47
C ALA A 69 -10.69 -25.65 -2.80
N GLN A 70 -11.36 -24.60 -3.27
CA GLN A 70 -10.98 -23.83 -4.46
C GLN A 70 -10.21 -22.55 -4.12
N ALA A 71 -9.96 -22.28 -2.85
CA ALA A 71 -9.32 -21.05 -2.41
C ALA A 71 -7.92 -21.00 -3.01
N ARG A 72 -7.69 -19.98 -3.82
CA ARG A 72 -6.39 -19.73 -4.43
C ARG A 72 -5.53 -18.98 -3.43
N THR A 73 -4.26 -19.34 -3.36
CA THR A 73 -3.30 -18.52 -2.61
C THR A 73 -3.07 -17.22 -3.37
N SER A 74 -2.83 -16.10 -2.69
CA SER A 74 -2.50 -14.86 -3.40
C SER A 74 -1.01 -14.80 -3.73
N THR A 75 -0.66 -14.12 -4.82
CA THR A 75 0.74 -13.80 -5.16
C THR A 75 1.44 -13.02 -4.02
N GLN A 76 0.70 -12.16 -3.32
CA GLN A 76 1.20 -11.40 -2.16
C GLN A 76 1.53 -12.29 -0.96
N VAL A 77 0.75 -13.34 -0.71
CA VAL A 77 1.02 -14.33 0.35
C VAL A 77 2.26 -15.16 0.00
N LEU A 78 2.42 -15.56 -1.27
CA LEU A 78 3.63 -16.26 -1.72
C LEU A 78 4.87 -15.35 -1.61
N ALA A 79 4.75 -14.08 -1.98
CA ALA A 79 5.81 -13.10 -1.81
C ALA A 79 6.19 -12.93 -0.33
N ARG A 80 5.22 -12.78 0.58
CA ARG A 80 5.46 -12.74 2.03
C ARG A 80 6.18 -13.99 2.53
N GLN A 81 5.71 -15.19 2.15
CA GLN A 81 6.35 -16.44 2.55
C GLN A 81 7.78 -16.55 2.02
N TRP A 82 8.03 -16.06 0.80
CA TRP A 82 9.39 -16.01 0.26
C TRP A 82 10.27 -15.08 1.09
N MET A 83 9.80 -13.87 1.41
CA MET A 83 10.52 -12.92 2.27
C MET A 83 10.85 -13.52 3.63
N GLU A 84 9.89 -14.21 4.25
CA GLU A 84 10.07 -14.88 5.55
C GLU A 84 11.17 -15.95 5.57
N ASN A 85 11.52 -16.50 4.41
CA ASN A 85 12.53 -17.53 4.30
C ASN A 85 13.88 -17.02 3.78
N HIS A 86 13.95 -15.83 3.18
CA HIS A 86 15.12 -15.37 2.42
C HIS A 86 15.65 -13.99 2.83
N VAL A 87 14.85 -13.16 3.52
CA VAL A 87 15.23 -11.79 3.86
C VAL A 87 15.51 -11.67 5.35
N ALA A 88 16.66 -11.09 5.68
CA ALA A 88 17.03 -10.86 7.06
C ALA A 88 16.32 -9.62 7.62
N GLU A 89 16.09 -9.59 8.93
CA GLU A 89 15.53 -8.40 9.61
C GLU A 89 16.43 -7.16 9.46
N SER A 90 17.73 -7.35 9.16
CA SER A 90 18.67 -6.26 8.89
C SER A 90 18.55 -5.66 7.48
N ASN A 91 17.58 -6.10 6.67
CA ASN A 91 17.40 -5.60 5.31
C ASN A 91 16.24 -4.63 5.18
N LEU A 92 16.44 -3.60 4.37
CA LEU A 92 15.40 -2.63 4.01
C LEU A 92 14.69 -3.05 2.72
N LEU A 93 13.38 -3.20 2.81
CA LEU A 93 12.47 -3.40 1.68
C LEU A 93 11.81 -2.08 1.30
N MET A 94 11.77 -1.78 0.00
CA MET A 94 10.87 -0.77 -0.57
C MET A 94 9.86 -1.46 -1.47
N GLN A 95 8.57 -1.15 -1.35
CA GLN A 95 7.56 -1.90 -2.11
C GLN A 95 6.41 -1.06 -2.63
N GLU A 96 5.95 -1.40 -3.84
CA GLU A 96 4.71 -0.87 -4.37
C GLU A 96 3.49 -1.40 -3.62
N ARG A 97 2.36 -0.72 -3.80
CA ARG A 97 1.06 -1.27 -3.38
C ARG A 97 0.85 -2.63 -4.05
N TYR A 98 0.26 -3.57 -3.30
CA TYR A 98 0.08 -4.97 -3.72
C TYR A 98 1.40 -5.76 -3.86
N GLY A 99 2.43 -5.37 -3.10
CA GLY A 99 3.69 -6.09 -2.94
C GLY A 99 3.59 -7.28 -1.99
N ALA A 100 4.56 -7.44 -1.09
CA ALA A 100 4.54 -8.49 -0.08
C ALA A 100 3.81 -8.01 1.19
N GLU A 101 2.84 -8.79 1.69
CA GLU A 101 2.09 -8.47 2.93
C GLU A 101 2.93 -8.75 4.19
N VAL A 102 4.10 -8.13 4.31
CA VAL A 102 5.01 -8.28 5.46
C VAL A 102 4.55 -7.41 6.62
N LEU A 103 4.76 -7.88 7.85
CA LEU A 103 4.50 -7.10 9.07
C LEU A 103 5.63 -6.09 9.27
N THR A 104 5.31 -4.82 9.40
CA THR A 104 6.30 -3.76 9.67
C THR A 104 6.41 -3.43 11.15
N ALA A 105 7.48 -2.72 11.55
CA ALA A 105 7.64 -2.23 12.92
C ALA A 105 6.49 -1.30 13.35
N THR A 106 6.04 -0.42 12.45
CA THR A 106 4.94 0.52 12.69
C THR A 106 3.63 -0.22 12.92
N GLU A 107 3.26 -1.13 12.01
CA GLU A 107 2.04 -1.94 12.15
C GLU A 107 2.06 -2.82 13.40
N ARG A 108 3.23 -3.40 13.73
CA ARG A 108 3.40 -4.16 14.97
C ARG A 108 3.13 -3.27 16.17
N GLY A 109 3.70 -2.07 16.22
CA GLY A 109 3.48 -1.10 17.29
C GLY A 109 2.02 -0.70 17.43
N GLU A 110 1.34 -0.43 16.32
CA GLU A 110 -0.09 -0.11 16.29
C GLU A 110 -0.95 -1.24 16.83
N VAL A 111 -0.70 -2.48 16.40
CA VAL A 111 -1.44 -3.64 16.88
C VAL A 111 -1.18 -3.87 18.36
N VAL A 112 0.09 -3.90 18.80
CA VAL A 112 0.45 -4.13 20.20
C VAL A 112 -0.12 -3.04 21.13
N GLY A 113 -0.20 -1.79 20.66
CA GLY A 113 -0.80 -0.68 21.41
C GLY A 113 -2.32 -0.62 21.35
N SER A 114 -2.98 -1.51 20.62
CA SER A 114 -4.43 -1.49 20.43
C SER A 114 -5.20 -2.21 21.55
N ALA A 115 -6.42 -1.76 21.83
CA ALA A 115 -7.32 -2.44 22.76
C ALA A 115 -7.61 -3.89 22.32
N LEU A 116 -7.72 -4.13 21.00
CA LEU A 116 -7.96 -5.47 20.43
C LEU A 116 -6.85 -6.46 20.81
N PHE A 117 -5.60 -6.03 20.82
CA PHE A 117 -4.49 -6.88 21.23
C PHE A 117 -4.53 -7.16 22.73
N HIS A 118 -4.82 -6.14 23.55
CA HIS A 118 -4.93 -6.29 25.00
C HIS A 118 -6.11 -7.16 25.44
N ASP A 119 -7.22 -7.14 24.72
CA ASP A 119 -8.41 -7.96 24.97
C ASP A 119 -8.26 -9.39 24.41
N ALA A 120 -7.28 -9.64 23.55
CA ALA A 120 -7.04 -10.96 22.98
C ALA A 120 -6.53 -11.94 24.03
N THR A 121 -6.76 -13.24 23.78
CA THR A 121 -6.23 -14.30 24.65
C THR A 121 -4.69 -14.26 24.70
N GLY A 122 -4.09 -14.65 25.82
CA GLY A 122 -2.62 -14.70 25.94
C GLY A 122 -1.94 -15.62 24.91
N ILE A 123 -2.65 -16.61 24.36
CA ILE A 123 -2.16 -17.46 23.26
C ILE A 123 -2.07 -16.64 21.97
N ALA A 124 -3.10 -15.83 21.66
CA ALA A 124 -3.12 -14.98 20.47
C ALA A 124 -2.08 -13.86 20.56
N GLN A 125 -1.90 -13.25 21.73
CA GLN A 125 -0.86 -12.25 21.97
C GLN A 125 0.53 -12.82 21.70
N LYS A 126 0.87 -13.95 22.35
CA LYS A 126 2.16 -14.64 22.14
C LYS A 126 2.37 -15.06 20.69
N ALA A 127 1.33 -15.55 20.02
CA ALA A 127 1.41 -15.94 18.62
C ALA A 127 1.71 -14.74 17.70
N PHE A 128 1.11 -13.57 17.98
CA PHE A 128 1.40 -12.35 17.23
C PHE A 128 2.80 -11.81 17.53
N GLU A 129 3.22 -11.77 18.79
CA GLU A 129 4.55 -11.29 19.19
C GLU A 129 5.70 -12.15 18.62
N ALA A 130 5.45 -13.43 18.40
CA ALA A 130 6.39 -14.35 17.78
C ALA A 130 6.54 -14.18 16.25
N ARG A 131 5.73 -13.33 15.62
CA ARG A 131 5.85 -13.06 14.18
C ARG A 131 7.11 -12.24 13.90
N LEU A 132 7.78 -12.59 12.81
CA LEU A 132 8.84 -11.79 12.22
C LEU A 132 8.25 -10.47 11.70
N TRP A 133 9.07 -9.43 11.76
CA TRP A 133 8.75 -8.09 11.26
C TRP A 133 9.95 -7.55 10.48
N TYR A 134 9.69 -6.62 9.56
CA TYR A 134 10.68 -6.17 8.59
C TYR A 134 10.74 -4.64 8.53
N HIS A 135 11.91 -4.14 8.17
CA HIS A 135 12.06 -2.75 7.71
C HIS A 135 11.51 -2.66 6.29
N SER A 136 10.30 -2.13 6.15
CA SER A 136 9.62 -2.02 4.87
C SER A 136 8.95 -0.66 4.72
N VAL A 137 9.23 0.00 3.60
CA VAL A 137 8.66 1.31 3.25
C VAL A 137 7.78 1.16 2.01
N PRO A 138 6.47 1.42 2.09
CA PRO A 138 5.61 1.42 0.92
C PRO A 138 5.84 2.67 0.07
N LEU A 139 5.95 2.51 -1.25
CA LEU A 139 5.90 3.62 -2.19
C LEU A 139 4.52 4.27 -2.13
N GLY A 140 4.50 5.60 -2.03
CA GLY A 140 3.25 6.37 -2.05
C GLY A 140 2.56 6.21 -3.39
N LEU A 141 1.52 5.37 -3.45
CA LEU A 141 0.70 5.23 -4.65
C LEU A 141 -0.59 6.03 -4.46
N VAL A 142 -0.62 7.20 -5.08
CA VAL A 142 -1.78 8.09 -5.11
C VAL A 142 -2.64 7.75 -6.33
N VAL A 143 -3.86 7.28 -6.06
CA VAL A 143 -4.85 6.90 -7.08
C VAL A 143 -6.05 7.85 -7.12
N GLY A 144 -6.12 8.80 -6.19
CA GLY A 144 -7.22 9.74 -6.01
C GLY A 144 -7.02 10.60 -4.76
N GLY A 145 -7.67 11.76 -4.71
CA GLY A 145 -7.58 12.73 -3.62
C GLY A 145 -7.49 14.16 -4.15
N PRO A 146 -7.84 15.18 -3.33
CA PRO A 146 -7.75 16.56 -3.75
C PRO A 146 -6.27 16.99 -3.85
N LEU A 147 -5.95 17.80 -4.86
CA LEU A 147 -4.67 18.49 -4.90
C LEU A 147 -4.72 19.64 -3.88
N ALA A 148 -3.61 19.91 -3.19
CA ALA A 148 -3.54 21.03 -2.27
C ALA A 148 -3.85 22.33 -3.03
N GLY A 149 -4.92 23.05 -2.63
CA GLY A 149 -5.44 24.24 -3.33
C GLY A 149 -6.89 24.12 -3.81
N ASP A 150 -7.45 22.91 -3.92
CA ASP A 150 -8.83 22.71 -4.42
C ASP A 150 -9.95 23.21 -3.48
N GLU A 151 -9.63 23.68 -2.28
CA GLU A 151 -10.66 24.08 -1.29
C GLU A 151 -11.24 25.50 -1.51
N VAL A 152 -10.58 26.40 -2.25
CA VAL A 152 -11.12 27.74 -2.52
C VAL A 152 -10.58 28.27 -3.84
N GLY A 153 -11.38 28.17 -4.92
CA GLY A 153 -11.40 29.08 -6.08
C GLY A 153 -10.06 29.50 -6.72
N SER A 154 -8.97 28.80 -6.46
CA SER A 154 -7.64 29.15 -6.93
C SER A 154 -7.44 28.50 -8.29
N ARG A 155 -6.95 29.30 -9.23
CA ARG A 155 -6.73 28.91 -10.62
C ARG A 155 -6.03 27.56 -10.67
N HIS A 156 -6.74 26.60 -11.25
CA HIS A 156 -6.27 25.35 -11.82
C HIS A 156 -4.75 25.20 -11.76
N THR A 157 -4.27 24.16 -11.07
CA THR A 157 -2.98 23.56 -11.41
C THR A 157 -3.12 23.01 -12.83
N GLU A 158 -3.00 23.88 -13.84
CA GLU A 158 -3.27 23.58 -15.24
C GLU A 158 -2.46 22.34 -15.64
N GLY A 159 -3.16 21.24 -15.90
CA GLY A 159 -2.60 20.03 -16.50
C GLY A 159 -2.03 18.95 -15.59
N MET A 160 -2.10 19.06 -14.25
CA MET A 160 -1.61 18.01 -13.33
C MET A 160 -2.76 17.24 -12.67
N SER A 161 -2.78 15.92 -12.80
CA SER A 161 -3.60 15.02 -12.01
C SER A 161 -2.88 14.61 -10.73
N VAL A 162 -3.64 14.23 -9.69
CA VAL A 162 -3.09 13.67 -8.46
C VAL A 162 -2.21 12.43 -8.69
N VAL A 163 -2.47 11.68 -9.76
CA VAL A 163 -1.67 10.50 -10.15
C VAL A 163 -0.26 10.90 -10.62
N ASP A 164 -0.09 12.12 -11.14
CA ASP A 164 1.20 12.61 -11.62
C ASP A 164 2.15 12.94 -10.45
N LEU A 165 1.63 13.07 -9.22
CA LEU A 165 2.43 13.18 -7.99
C LEU A 165 3.27 11.92 -7.73
N ASN A 166 2.88 10.77 -8.30
CA ASN A 166 3.55 9.50 -8.06
C ASN A 166 5.00 9.50 -8.54
N GLY A 167 5.34 10.23 -9.60
CA GLY A 167 6.67 10.21 -10.20
C GLY A 167 7.81 10.51 -9.22
N VAL A 168 7.54 11.35 -8.22
CA VAL A 168 8.49 11.72 -7.16
C VAL A 168 8.92 10.50 -6.34
N TYR A 169 8.01 9.59 -5.98
CA TYR A 169 8.37 8.39 -5.19
C TYR A 169 9.27 7.41 -5.96
N TYR A 170 9.35 7.53 -7.29
CA TYR A 170 10.16 6.66 -8.16
C TYR A 170 11.53 7.26 -8.48
N HIS A 171 11.92 8.35 -7.80
CA HIS A 171 13.25 8.92 -7.94
C HIS A 171 14.31 7.91 -7.50
N LEU A 172 15.21 7.50 -8.42
CA LEU A 172 16.21 6.45 -8.17
C LEU A 172 17.10 6.75 -6.95
N GLY A 173 17.42 8.01 -6.67
CA GLY A 173 18.17 8.40 -5.48
C GLY A 173 17.54 7.97 -4.15
N LEU A 174 16.25 7.61 -4.12
CA LEU A 174 15.55 7.06 -2.95
C LEU A 174 15.92 5.59 -2.66
N LEU A 175 16.39 4.84 -3.66
CA LEU A 175 16.78 3.43 -3.53
C LEU A 175 18.15 3.22 -2.88
N TRP A 176 18.96 4.27 -2.71
CA TRP A 176 20.27 4.11 -2.10
C TRP A 176 20.16 3.66 -0.64
N GLY A 177 20.82 2.55 -0.30
CA GLY A 177 20.74 1.89 1.01
C GLY A 177 19.48 1.02 1.21
N VAL A 178 18.67 0.81 0.18
CA VAL A 178 17.56 -0.16 0.16
C VAL A 178 18.10 -1.49 -0.36
N ASP A 179 17.82 -2.61 0.31
CA ASP A 179 18.33 -3.93 -0.10
C ASP A 179 17.41 -4.62 -1.10
N TYR A 180 16.10 -4.53 -0.89
CA TYR A 180 15.10 -5.20 -1.71
C TYR A 180 14.05 -4.23 -2.25
N VAL A 181 13.60 -4.48 -3.48
CA VAL A 181 12.47 -3.78 -4.08
C VAL A 181 11.41 -4.78 -4.53
N ALA A 182 10.17 -4.61 -4.07
CA ALA A 182 9.04 -5.40 -4.56
C ALA A 182 8.12 -4.55 -5.45
N THR A 183 7.89 -5.01 -6.68
CA THR A 183 6.98 -4.36 -7.64
C THR A 183 5.77 -5.23 -7.92
N SER A 184 4.64 -4.61 -8.24
CA SER A 184 3.39 -5.28 -8.58
C SER A 184 2.97 -4.95 -10.01
N ALA A 185 2.62 -5.96 -10.81
CA ALA A 185 2.10 -5.76 -12.16
C ALA A 185 0.80 -4.95 -12.20
N ALA A 186 0.03 -4.88 -11.10
CA ALA A 186 -1.13 -4.01 -10.99
C ALA A 186 -0.76 -2.51 -11.04
N VAL A 187 0.43 -2.15 -10.57
CA VAL A 187 0.96 -0.78 -10.55
C VAL A 187 1.82 -0.57 -11.78
N ARG A 188 2.86 -1.40 -11.94
CA ARG A 188 3.79 -1.35 -13.07
C ARG A 188 3.09 -1.34 -14.42
N GLY A 189 2.09 -2.20 -14.63
CA GLY A 189 1.35 -2.27 -15.90
C GLY A 189 0.61 -0.98 -16.26
N ARG A 190 0.17 -0.19 -15.26
CA ARG A 190 -0.49 1.11 -15.51
C ARG A 190 0.50 2.16 -15.99
N PHE A 191 1.67 2.22 -15.37
CA PHE A 191 2.70 3.18 -15.77
C PHE A 191 3.39 2.78 -17.08
N GLU A 192 3.55 1.47 -17.33
CA GLU A 192 4.07 0.97 -18.60
C GLU A 192 3.10 1.15 -19.78
N ALA A 193 1.79 1.30 -19.53
CA ALA A 193 0.82 1.61 -20.57
C ALA A 193 0.96 3.05 -21.11
N GLU A 194 1.42 3.99 -20.27
CA GLU A 194 1.58 5.41 -20.59
C GLU A 194 3.01 5.90 -20.28
N ARG A 195 4.04 5.19 -20.77
CA ARG A 195 5.47 5.49 -20.44
C ARG A 195 5.90 6.92 -20.75
N ASP A 196 5.32 7.53 -21.79
CA ASP A 196 5.63 8.91 -22.16
C ASP A 196 5.19 9.93 -21.10
N ARG A 197 4.10 9.63 -20.40
CA ARG A 197 3.59 10.41 -19.27
C ARG A 197 4.31 10.04 -17.97
N PHE A 198 4.55 8.75 -17.73
CA PHE A 198 5.14 8.22 -16.50
C PHE A 198 6.63 7.88 -16.65
N ARG A 199 7.42 8.86 -17.10
CA ARG A 199 8.84 8.69 -17.44
C ARG A 199 9.70 8.32 -16.23
N ALA A 200 9.42 8.89 -15.06
CA ALA A 200 10.17 8.59 -13.84
C ALA A 200 10.01 7.12 -13.43
N GLN A 201 8.78 6.62 -13.47
CA GLN A 201 8.43 5.22 -13.22
C GLN A 201 9.05 4.30 -14.27
N GLY A 202 8.99 4.68 -15.55
CA GLY A 202 9.67 3.94 -16.63
C GLY A 202 11.16 3.78 -16.37
N ARG A 203 11.86 4.88 -16.01
CA ARG A 203 13.29 4.85 -15.64
C ARG A 203 13.57 3.99 -14.42
N PHE A 204 12.67 4.01 -13.44
CA PHE A 204 12.76 3.15 -12.25
C PHE A 204 12.71 1.67 -12.61
N TYR A 205 11.71 1.24 -13.39
CA TYR A 205 11.61 -0.17 -13.81
C TYR A 205 12.77 -0.60 -14.71
N ASP A 206 13.19 0.26 -15.64
CA ASP A 206 14.35 -0.01 -16.50
C ASP A 206 15.63 -0.14 -15.66
N PHE A 207 15.77 0.64 -14.59
CA PHE A 207 16.89 0.49 -13.67
C PHE A 207 16.85 -0.86 -12.97
N LEU A 208 15.72 -1.26 -12.39
CA LEU A 208 15.58 -2.55 -11.71
C LEU A 208 15.90 -3.71 -12.65
N ASP A 209 15.28 -3.74 -13.84
CA ASP A 209 15.44 -4.84 -14.79
C ASP A 209 16.88 -4.96 -15.33
N ARG A 210 17.65 -3.86 -15.36
CA ARG A 210 19.03 -3.85 -15.88
C ARG A 210 20.12 -3.96 -14.82
N ASN A 211 19.84 -3.53 -13.59
CA ASN A 211 20.87 -3.32 -12.57
C ASN A 211 20.64 -4.09 -11.28
N ALA A 212 19.41 -4.55 -11.03
CA ALA A 212 19.08 -5.36 -9.87
C ALA A 212 19.00 -6.85 -10.25
N GLU A 213 19.13 -7.72 -9.25
CA GLU A 213 18.95 -9.15 -9.43
C GLU A 213 17.48 -9.51 -9.15
N LEU A 214 16.78 -10.09 -10.11
CA LEU A 214 15.43 -10.61 -9.90
C LEU A 214 15.53 -11.96 -9.17
N LEU A 215 15.17 -11.99 -7.89
CA LEU A 215 15.27 -13.19 -7.06
C LEU A 215 14.01 -14.05 -7.07
N ALA A 216 12.84 -13.42 -7.20
CA ALA A 216 11.57 -14.14 -7.24
C ALA A 216 10.52 -13.40 -8.08
N SER A 217 9.66 -14.18 -8.73
CA SER A 217 8.43 -13.69 -9.38
C SER A 217 7.28 -14.65 -9.06
N PHE A 218 6.16 -14.09 -8.64
CA PHE A 218 4.93 -14.80 -8.33
C PHE A 218 3.80 -14.28 -9.22
N ALA A 219 3.43 -15.06 -10.24
CA ALA A 219 2.35 -14.72 -11.15
C ALA A 219 1.08 -15.55 -10.89
N SER A 220 -0.08 -15.01 -11.27
CA SER A 220 -1.33 -15.76 -11.20
C SER A 220 -1.29 -17.00 -12.10
N ASN A 221 -1.86 -18.09 -11.60
CA ASN A 221 -2.03 -19.36 -12.31
C ASN A 221 -3.31 -20.07 -11.81
N GLN A 222 -3.48 -21.36 -12.11
CA GLN A 222 -4.69 -22.11 -11.71
C GLN A 222 -4.93 -22.15 -10.19
N ARG A 223 -3.88 -22.05 -9.37
CA ARG A 223 -3.93 -22.14 -7.90
C ARG A 223 -3.56 -20.83 -7.20
N VAL A 224 -3.09 -19.83 -7.95
CA VAL A 224 -2.59 -18.56 -7.41
C VAL A 224 -3.32 -17.40 -8.09
N GLU A 225 -3.80 -16.46 -7.31
CA GLU A 225 -4.50 -15.26 -7.79
C GLU A 225 -3.79 -13.95 -7.43
N GLY A 226 -4.13 -12.88 -8.13
CA GLY A 226 -3.55 -11.55 -7.91
C GLY A 226 -2.53 -11.12 -8.97
N PRO A 227 -2.09 -9.86 -8.93
CA PRO A 227 -1.09 -9.35 -9.86
C PRO A 227 0.26 -10.03 -9.66
N GLU A 228 1.07 -10.10 -10.71
CA GLU A 228 2.45 -10.58 -10.57
C GLU A 228 3.20 -9.72 -9.56
N VAL A 229 3.86 -10.34 -8.59
CA VAL A 229 4.78 -9.69 -7.65
C VAL A 229 6.20 -10.10 -7.99
N ARG A 230 7.08 -9.13 -8.23
CA ARG A 230 8.50 -9.36 -8.49
C ARG A 230 9.33 -8.80 -7.35
N ILE A 231 10.32 -9.57 -6.91
CA ILE A 231 11.24 -9.19 -5.83
C ILE A 231 12.65 -9.07 -6.40
N TYR A 232 13.18 -7.86 -6.33
CA TYR A 232 14.51 -7.50 -6.79
C TYR A 232 15.43 -7.29 -5.60
N HIS A 233 16.68 -7.72 -5.74
CA HIS A 233 17.76 -7.43 -4.81
C HIS A 233 18.71 -6.40 -5.42
N LEU A 234 18.95 -5.33 -4.66
CA LEU A 234 19.84 -4.23 -5.02
C LEU A 234 21.25 -4.52 -4.47
N GLY A 235 21.96 -5.42 -5.14
CA GLY A 235 23.31 -5.81 -4.76
C GLY A 235 24.35 -4.68 -4.90
N PRO A 236 25.63 -4.95 -4.58
CA PRO A 236 26.68 -3.91 -4.50
C PRO A 236 26.84 -3.06 -5.76
N LEU A 237 26.70 -3.66 -6.95
CA LEU A 237 26.77 -2.95 -8.23
C LEU A 237 25.60 -1.96 -8.41
N ALA A 238 24.39 -2.35 -8.00
CA ALA A 238 23.23 -1.47 -8.02
C ALA A 238 23.45 -0.31 -7.03
N GLN A 239 23.86 -0.61 -5.79
CA GLN A 239 24.12 0.39 -4.75
C GLN A 239 25.18 1.41 -5.17
N ALA A 240 26.27 0.96 -5.79
CA ALA A 240 27.33 1.85 -6.26
C ALA A 240 26.81 2.86 -7.30
N ARG A 241 25.92 2.43 -8.20
CA ARG A 241 25.26 3.31 -9.19
C ARG A 241 24.30 4.29 -8.53
N LEU A 242 23.57 3.84 -7.52
CA LEU A 242 22.59 4.66 -6.79
C LEU A 242 23.26 5.72 -5.90
N GLY A 243 24.37 5.38 -5.25
CA GLY A 243 25.11 6.30 -4.38
C GLY A 243 25.62 7.55 -5.11
N GLY A 244 25.87 7.46 -6.41
CA GLY A 244 26.30 8.60 -7.23
C GLY A 244 25.20 9.57 -7.64
N LEU A 245 23.92 9.23 -7.45
CA LEU A 245 22.79 10.05 -7.91
C LEU A 245 22.44 11.19 -6.96
N GLY A 246 22.75 11.04 -5.67
CA GLY A 246 22.39 12.02 -4.64
C GLY A 246 20.88 12.32 -4.54
N LEU A 247 20.54 13.18 -3.59
CA LEU A 247 19.22 13.81 -3.49
C LEU A 247 19.46 15.30 -3.23
N ASP A 248 19.27 16.13 -4.25
CA ASP A 248 19.37 17.58 -4.07
C ASP A 248 18.20 18.12 -3.22
N ARG A 249 18.33 19.33 -2.68
CA ARG A 249 17.33 19.95 -1.77
C ARG A 249 15.92 20.06 -2.35
N SER A 250 15.78 19.96 -3.65
CA SER A 250 14.58 20.17 -4.44
C SER A 250 14.25 18.97 -5.34
N TRP A 251 14.80 17.78 -5.02
CA TRP A 251 14.65 16.57 -5.82
C TRP A 251 13.18 16.27 -6.18
N TRP A 252 12.27 16.55 -5.25
CA TRP A 252 10.83 16.39 -5.41
C TRP A 252 10.20 17.46 -6.32
N ARG A 253 10.72 18.70 -6.32
CA ARG A 253 10.28 19.76 -7.24
C ARG A 253 10.70 19.45 -8.67
N ALA A 254 11.90 18.89 -8.86
CA ALA A 254 12.34 18.41 -10.17
C ALA A 254 11.41 17.28 -10.68
N GLY A 255 11.06 16.33 -9.82
CA GLY A 255 10.08 15.29 -10.14
C GLY A 255 8.69 15.84 -10.46
N LEU A 256 8.19 16.82 -9.69
CA LEU A 256 6.92 17.51 -9.99
C LEU A 256 6.96 18.26 -11.32
N ALA A 257 8.09 18.91 -11.64
CA ALA A 257 8.24 19.64 -12.90
C ALA A 257 8.22 18.69 -14.10
N GLU A 258 8.87 17.53 -14.00
CA GLU A 258 8.81 16.48 -15.03
C GLU A 258 7.39 15.98 -15.25
N SER A 259 6.63 15.81 -14.17
CA SER A 259 5.20 15.45 -14.21
C SER A 259 4.27 16.53 -14.79
N ARG A 260 4.73 17.79 -14.92
CA ARG A 260 3.95 18.92 -15.49
C ARG A 260 4.08 19.06 -17.01
N VAL A 261 5.05 18.39 -17.66
CA VAL A 261 5.37 18.64 -19.07
C VAL A 261 4.22 18.19 -19.97
N GLY A 262 3.35 19.16 -20.25
CA GLY A 262 2.10 19.11 -21.00
C GLY A 262 1.38 20.47 -21.01
N GLY A 263 1.67 21.35 -20.03
CA GLY A 263 1.22 22.76 -20.01
C GLY A 263 2.37 23.75 -20.22
N GLY A 264 2.17 24.73 -21.11
CA GLY A 264 3.20 25.67 -21.56
C GLY A 264 3.81 26.57 -20.48
N GLU A 265 5.01 27.08 -20.75
CA GLU A 265 5.72 28.07 -19.95
C GLU A 265 4.94 29.39 -19.89
N ALA A 266 4.09 29.56 -18.90
CA ALA A 266 3.60 30.88 -18.52
C ALA A 266 4.68 31.60 -17.68
N ILE A 267 5.06 32.80 -18.11
CA ILE A 267 5.99 33.68 -17.41
C ILE A 267 5.34 34.11 -16.09
N ALA A 268 5.79 33.57 -14.97
CA ALA A 268 5.25 33.82 -13.64
C ALA A 268 5.77 35.15 -13.05
N THR A 269 4.89 35.93 -12.42
CA THR A 269 5.27 37.13 -11.66
C THR A 269 5.86 36.78 -10.29
N THR A 270 6.45 37.76 -9.59
CA THR A 270 7.02 37.54 -8.24
C THR A 270 5.97 37.11 -7.22
N ALA A 271 4.73 37.60 -7.32
CA ALA A 271 3.62 37.16 -6.46
C ALA A 271 3.20 35.71 -6.77
N ASP A 272 3.12 35.35 -8.05
CA ASP A 272 2.86 33.97 -8.49
C ASP A 272 3.94 33.01 -7.97
N SER A 273 5.19 33.49 -7.84
CA SER A 273 6.30 32.68 -7.33
C SER A 273 6.20 32.37 -5.82
N VAL A 274 5.56 33.24 -5.03
CA VAL A 274 5.38 33.04 -3.58
C VAL A 274 4.21 32.08 -3.32
N GLU A 275 3.07 32.31 -3.98
CA GLU A 275 1.90 31.42 -3.87
C GLU A 275 2.23 30.01 -4.38
N ARG A 276 2.96 29.91 -5.50
CA ARG A 276 3.42 28.63 -6.04
C ARG A 276 4.32 27.87 -5.08
N ARG A 277 5.22 28.55 -4.36
CA ARG A 277 6.06 27.91 -3.34
C ARG A 277 5.22 27.38 -2.18
N ALA A 278 4.27 28.17 -1.69
CA ALA A 278 3.39 27.73 -0.61
C ALA A 278 2.55 26.49 -1.00
N THR A 279 2.06 26.43 -2.24
CA THR A 279 1.37 25.24 -2.77
C THR A 279 2.31 24.03 -2.88
N GLU A 280 3.51 24.20 -3.40
CA GLU A 280 4.51 23.13 -3.52
C GLU A 280 4.91 22.58 -2.14
N ASP A 281 5.09 23.45 -1.14
CA ASP A 281 5.43 23.05 0.23
C ASP A 281 4.26 22.30 0.90
N ALA A 282 3.01 22.71 0.64
CA ALA A 282 1.82 21.98 1.09
C ALA A 282 1.68 20.60 0.43
N ILE A 283 2.04 20.46 -0.85
CA ILE A 283 2.11 19.17 -1.53
C ILE A 283 3.16 18.28 -0.85
N TYR A 284 4.34 18.84 -0.55
CA TYR A 284 5.40 18.10 0.12
C TYR A 284 4.95 17.56 1.48
N GLU A 285 4.40 18.40 2.35
CA GLU A 285 3.94 17.97 3.68
C GLU A 285 2.89 16.88 3.63
N ARG A 286 1.93 17.05 2.72
CA ARG A 286 0.80 16.14 2.64
C ARG A 286 1.22 14.78 2.07
N TRP A 287 2.03 14.77 1.03
CA TRP A 287 2.27 13.57 0.23
C TRP A 287 3.66 12.97 0.46
N TYR A 288 4.72 13.79 0.48
CA TYR A 288 6.09 13.29 0.45
C TYR A 288 6.73 13.19 1.83
N ALA A 289 6.46 14.13 2.72
CA ALA A 289 7.04 14.18 4.05
C ALA A 289 6.78 12.91 4.88
N PRO A 290 5.57 12.30 4.91
CA PRO A 290 5.34 11.06 5.65
C PRO A 290 6.21 9.90 5.15
N PHE A 291 6.33 9.75 3.83
CA PHE A 291 7.17 8.72 3.20
C PHE A 291 8.66 8.93 3.52
N VAL A 292 9.16 10.17 3.41
CA VAL A 292 10.57 10.47 3.69
C VAL A 292 10.90 10.23 5.17
N ARG A 293 9.99 10.60 6.09
CA ARG A 293 10.15 10.33 7.53
C ARG A 293 10.19 8.83 7.83
N ASP A 294 9.32 8.05 7.21
CA ASP A 294 9.31 6.59 7.38
C ASP A 294 10.59 5.95 6.82
N LEU A 295 11.06 6.41 5.67
CA LEU A 295 12.33 5.97 5.09
C LEU A 295 13.53 6.31 6.00
N ILE A 296 13.58 7.53 6.55
CA ILE A 296 14.61 7.93 7.53
C ILE A 296 14.56 7.04 8.78
N ALA A 297 13.36 6.78 9.32
CA ALA A 297 13.19 5.96 10.51
C ALA A 297 13.69 4.53 10.31
N ASN A 298 13.40 3.93 9.15
CA ASN A 298 13.87 2.60 8.80
C ASN A 298 15.40 2.55 8.62
N HIS A 299 15.99 3.50 7.88
CA HIS A 299 17.45 3.59 7.77
C HIS A 299 18.14 3.79 9.12
N ARG A 300 17.54 4.56 10.03
CA ARG A 300 18.04 4.75 11.39
C ARG A 300 17.97 3.46 12.19
N GLY A 301 16.87 2.72 12.11
CA GLY A 301 16.72 1.41 12.76
C GLY A 301 17.79 0.40 12.33
N LEU A 302 18.26 0.52 11.08
CA LEU A 302 19.32 -0.30 10.50
C LEU A 302 20.74 0.24 10.72
N GLY A 303 20.90 1.43 11.33
CA GLY A 303 22.22 2.05 11.53
C GLY A 303 22.87 2.61 10.26
N HIS A 304 22.09 2.89 9.20
CA HIS A 304 22.59 3.46 7.94
C HIS A 304 22.88 4.98 8.08
N CYS A 305 23.84 5.37 8.93
CA CYS A 305 24.06 6.76 9.36
C CYS A 305 24.29 7.75 8.21
N GLU A 306 25.10 7.39 7.21
CA GLU A 306 25.36 8.26 6.05
C GLU A 306 24.08 8.56 5.25
N ARG A 307 23.22 7.54 5.12
CA ARG A 307 21.96 7.65 4.41
C ARG A 307 20.94 8.46 5.20
N VAL A 308 20.84 8.23 6.51
CA VAL A 308 20.03 9.05 7.43
C VAL A 308 20.44 10.51 7.32
N ARG A 309 21.75 10.81 7.36
CA ARG A 309 22.25 12.18 7.23
C ARG A 309 21.83 12.83 5.92
N THR A 310 22.00 12.14 4.80
CA THR A 310 21.65 12.66 3.47
C THR A 310 20.16 12.95 3.35
N LEU A 311 19.30 12.01 3.75
CA LEU A 311 17.86 12.17 3.71
C LEU A 311 17.39 13.26 4.68
N ALA A 312 17.92 13.28 5.91
CA ALA A 312 17.53 14.26 6.92
C ALA A 312 17.93 15.69 6.54
N LEU A 313 19.13 15.90 5.97
CA LEU A 313 19.53 17.20 5.43
C LEU A 313 18.58 17.66 4.32
N SER A 314 18.31 16.78 3.35
CA SER A 314 17.39 17.10 2.26
C SER A 314 15.98 17.45 2.76
N HIS A 315 15.52 16.80 3.83
CA HIS A 315 14.20 17.03 4.41
C HIS A 315 14.14 18.28 5.29
N LEU A 316 15.15 18.53 6.13
CA LEU A 316 15.23 19.75 6.98
C LEU A 316 15.39 21.02 6.15
N GLU A 317 16.13 20.94 5.05
CA GLU A 317 16.30 22.08 4.15
C GLU A 317 15.00 22.43 3.41
N VAL A 318 14.12 21.44 3.20
CA VAL A 318 12.75 21.66 2.70
C VAL A 318 11.86 22.18 3.82
N MET A 319 11.92 21.57 5.01
CA MET A 319 11.11 21.90 6.18
C MET A 319 11.95 22.23 7.42
N PRO A 320 12.40 23.51 7.56
CA PRO A 320 13.35 23.93 8.59
C PRO A 320 12.82 23.89 10.04
N GLY A 321 11.66 23.28 10.29
CA GLY A 321 11.07 23.07 11.62
C GLY A 321 10.68 21.63 11.95
N ASP A 322 11.03 20.63 11.13
CA ASP A 322 10.67 19.24 11.40
C ASP A 322 11.52 18.66 12.54
N VAL A 323 10.95 18.65 13.75
CA VAL A 323 11.59 18.17 14.99
C VAL A 323 12.00 16.69 14.91
N PRO A 324 11.13 15.75 14.45
CA PRO A 324 11.53 14.35 14.25
C PRO A 324 12.79 14.19 13.39
N VAL A 325 12.88 14.92 12.27
CA VAL A 325 14.04 14.83 11.39
C VAL A 325 15.27 15.53 11.99
N PHE A 326 15.09 16.63 12.70
CA PHE A 326 16.19 17.25 13.46
C PHE A 326 16.82 16.27 14.46
N LEU A 327 15.99 15.51 15.19
CA LEU A 327 16.47 14.49 16.13
C LEU A 327 17.17 13.32 15.41
N ALA A 328 16.65 12.90 14.25
CA ALA A 328 17.30 11.90 13.43
C ALA A 328 18.68 12.38 12.94
N TYR A 329 18.77 13.62 12.48
CA TYR A 329 20.02 14.24 12.04
C TYR A 329 21.03 14.38 13.17
N SER A 330 20.61 14.91 14.33
CA SER A 330 21.50 15.11 15.47
C SER A 330 22.05 13.78 15.99
N SER A 331 21.25 12.71 15.96
CA SER A 331 21.70 11.37 16.37
C SER A 331 22.57 10.66 15.33
N ALA A 332 22.61 11.10 14.07
CA ALA A 332 23.50 10.55 13.05
C ALA A 332 24.91 11.17 13.07
N ILE A 333 25.10 12.27 13.80
CA ILE A 333 26.39 12.99 13.94
C ILE A 333 27.25 12.43 15.09
N TYR A 334 26.64 11.70 16.03
CA TYR A 334 27.30 11.10 17.21
C TYR A 334 27.28 9.58 17.12
#